data_AF-A0A0D2QXV8-F1
#
_entry.id   AF-A0A0D2QXV8-F1
#
_cell.length_a   1.000
_cell.length_b   1.000
_cell.length_c   1.000
_cell.angle_alpha   90.00
_cell.angle_beta   90.00
_cell.angle_gamma   90.00
#
_symmetry.space_group_name_H-M   'P 1'
#
loop_
_entity.id
_entity.type
_entity.pdbx_description
1 polymer ?
#
loop_
_entity_poly.entity_id
_entity_poly.type
_entity_poly.pdbx_seq_one_letter_code
_entity_poly.pdbx_strand_id
1 'polypeptide(L)'
;HIFLVMLDVGTNNLKLIEDLLYLGLRQPRLEGEEYLSIIDEFIEAVLTRWPKAIDFQMKWAFETLKRYRERFCMFNDDVQRTAGVALAGLLGTVRAQGQSLDDFPNHKIVVVGARSAGLGVLSMAIQAVVRMTRNAEIAAQNFFLLDKDPLMLLETKGVEPASLLVQSASS
;
A
#
# COMPACT_ATOMS: atom_id res chain seq x y z
N HIS A 1 11.35 -8.43 -18.97
CA HIS A 1 10.82 -7.47 -19.95
C HIS A 1 9.85 -6.54 -19.25
N ILE A 2 9.79 -5.28 -19.64
CA ILE A 2 8.90 -4.27 -19.05
C ILE A 2 7.96 -3.79 -20.16
N PHE A 3 6.67 -3.67 -19.85
CA PHE A 3 5.68 -3.10 -20.75
C PHE A 3 4.98 -1.94 -20.05
N LEU A 4 5.10 -0.74 -20.62
CA LEU A 4 4.54 0.48 -20.06
C LEU A 4 3.15 0.70 -20.66
N VAL A 5 2.14 0.82 -19.79
CA VAL A 5 0.76 1.07 -20.18
C VAL A 5 0.23 2.28 -19.44
N MET A 6 -0.45 3.17 -20.15
CA MET A 6 -1.23 4.25 -19.57
C MET A 6 -2.70 3.98 -19.90
N LEU A 7 -3.51 3.76 -18.87
CA LEU A 7 -4.96 3.64 -19.01
C LEU A 7 -5.59 5.03 -18.87
N ASP A 8 -5.93 5.61 -20.01
CA ASP A 8 -6.67 6.87 -20.04
C ASP A 8 -8.16 6.60 -19.80
N VAL A 9 -8.62 6.99 -18.62
CA VAL A 9 -10.03 6.90 -18.21
C VAL A 9 -10.64 8.29 -18.01
N GLY A 10 -10.03 9.33 -18.60
CA GLY A 10 -10.41 10.72 -18.41
C GLY A 10 -9.61 11.45 -17.33
N THR A 11 -9.89 12.73 -17.18
CA THR A 11 -9.18 13.65 -16.28
C THR A 11 -10.15 14.61 -15.58
N ASN A 12 -9.90 14.90 -14.30
CA ASN A 12 -10.65 15.93 -13.56
C ASN A 12 -9.93 17.29 -13.59
N ASN A 13 -8.81 17.40 -14.32
CA ASN A 13 -8.09 18.65 -14.48
C ASN A 13 -8.70 19.48 -15.61
N LEU A 14 -9.49 20.49 -15.23
CA LEU A 14 -10.17 21.37 -16.18
C LEU A 14 -9.20 22.05 -17.16
N LYS A 15 -7.98 22.40 -16.72
CA LYS A 15 -6.98 23.00 -17.60
C LYS A 15 -6.60 22.07 -18.76
N LEU A 16 -6.54 20.76 -18.52
CA LEU A 16 -6.24 19.77 -19.57
C LEU A 16 -7.44 19.55 -20.49
N ILE A 17 -8.67 19.60 -19.97
CA ILE A 17 -9.89 19.47 -20.78
C ILE A 17 -9.99 20.64 -21.77
N GLU A 18 -9.68 21.84 -21.31
CA GLU A 18 -9.74 23.08 -22.09
C GLU A 18 -8.54 23.25 -23.04
N ASP A 19 -7.43 22.55 -22.79
CA ASP A 19 -6.24 22.64 -23.62
C ASP A 19 -6.46 21.97 -24.98
N LEU A 20 -6.32 22.75 -26.06
CA LEU A 20 -6.42 22.26 -27.44
C LEU A 20 -5.34 21.23 -27.78
N LEU A 21 -4.20 21.25 -27.11
CA LEU A 21 -3.10 20.30 -27.32
C LEU A 21 -3.20 19.04 -26.46
N TYR A 22 -4.20 18.94 -25.58
CA TYR A 22 -4.40 17.72 -24.79
C TYR A 22 -4.81 16.55 -25.67
N LEU A 23 -3.99 15.49 -25.64
CA LEU A 23 -4.13 14.27 -26.43
C LEU A 23 -4.99 13.21 -25.74
N GLY A 24 -5.31 13.38 -24.46
CA GLY A 24 -6.09 12.42 -23.68
C GLY A 24 -7.60 12.62 -23.82
N LEU A 25 -8.36 11.77 -23.13
CA LEU A 25 -9.81 11.83 -23.11
C LEU A 25 -10.31 13.11 -22.43
N ARG A 26 -11.09 13.91 -23.18
CA ARG A 26 -11.69 15.17 -22.72
C ARG A 26 -13.02 14.95 -22.01
N GLN A 27 -12.98 14.13 -20.98
CA GLN A 27 -14.13 13.85 -20.13
C GLN A 27 -13.68 13.72 -18.67
N PRO A 28 -14.60 13.95 -17.71
CA PRO A 28 -14.34 13.62 -16.32
C PRO A 28 -13.84 12.18 -16.18
N ARG A 29 -12.97 11.97 -15.19
CA ARG A 29 -12.43 10.65 -14.91
C ARG A 29 -13.55 9.69 -14.52
N LEU A 30 -13.54 8.48 -15.06
CA LEU A 30 -14.45 7.41 -14.63
C LEU A 30 -14.22 7.06 -13.16
N GLU A 31 -15.30 6.73 -12.46
CA GLU A 31 -15.31 6.36 -11.05
C GLU A 31 -16.19 5.13 -10.80
N GLY A 32 -16.09 4.54 -9.60
CA GLY A 32 -16.90 3.38 -9.21
C GLY A 32 -16.75 2.19 -10.15
N GLU A 33 -17.87 1.52 -10.44
CA GLU A 33 -17.90 0.28 -11.23
C GLU A 33 -17.50 0.47 -12.70
N GLU A 34 -17.72 1.66 -13.28
CA GLU A 34 -17.30 1.94 -14.66
C GLU A 34 -15.77 1.97 -14.78
N TYR A 35 -15.08 2.50 -13.77
CA TYR A 35 -13.63 2.42 -13.69
C TYR A 35 -13.18 0.97 -13.48
N LEU A 36 -13.81 0.26 -12.53
CA LEU A 36 -13.42 -1.10 -12.15
C LEU A 36 -13.61 -2.10 -13.29
N SER A 37 -14.65 -1.95 -14.12
CA SER A 37 -14.89 -2.85 -15.26
C SER A 37 -13.79 -2.78 -16.31
N ILE A 38 -13.29 -1.57 -16.61
CA ILE A 38 -12.13 -1.38 -17.52
C ILE A 38 -10.88 -2.03 -16.94
N ILE A 39 -10.67 -1.89 -15.62
CA ILE A 39 -9.54 -2.51 -14.94
C ILE A 39 -9.64 -4.05 -14.97
N ASP A 40 -10.83 -4.60 -14.71
CA ASP A 40 -11.09 -6.04 -14.80
C ASP A 40 -10.73 -6.58 -16.19
N GLU A 41 -11.28 -5.97 -17.25
CA GLU A 41 -11.03 -6.37 -18.64
C GLU A 41 -9.54 -6.30 -18.99
N PHE A 42 -8.87 -5.21 -18.59
CA PHE A 42 -7.44 -5.03 -18.84
C PHE A 42 -6.59 -6.12 -18.17
N ILE A 43 -6.84 -6.39 -16.88
CA ILE A 43 -6.09 -7.42 -16.15
C ILE A 43 -6.33 -8.80 -16.77
N GLU A 44 -7.58 -9.13 -17.10
CA GLU A 44 -7.92 -10.41 -17.73
C GLU A 44 -7.23 -10.58 -19.10
N ALA A 45 -7.22 -9.54 -19.93
CA ALA A 45 -6.53 -9.56 -21.22
C ALA A 45 -5.01 -9.72 -21.07
N VAL A 46 -4.39 -8.96 -20.15
CA VAL A 46 -2.95 -9.03 -19.89
C VAL A 46 -2.56 -10.41 -19.40
N LEU A 47 -3.30 -11.00 -18.47
CA LEU A 47 -2.96 -12.31 -17.91
C LEU A 47 -3.31 -13.48 -18.83
N THR A 48 -4.31 -13.33 -19.68
CA THR A 48 -4.56 -14.27 -20.78
C THR A 48 -3.37 -14.31 -21.74
N ARG A 49 -2.82 -13.13 -22.09
CA ARG A 49 -1.70 -13.03 -23.02
C ARG A 49 -0.34 -13.37 -22.38
N TRP A 50 -0.13 -12.92 -21.13
CA TRP A 50 1.08 -13.05 -20.34
C TRP A 50 0.74 -13.52 -18.91
N PRO A 51 0.56 -14.84 -18.69
CA PRO A 51 0.13 -15.39 -17.40
C PRO A 51 1.07 -15.13 -16.21
N LYS A 52 2.30 -14.68 -16.49
CA LYS A 52 3.33 -14.36 -15.48
C LYS A 52 3.56 -12.85 -15.33
N ALA A 53 2.71 -11.99 -15.91
CA ALA A 53 2.80 -10.56 -15.71
C ALA A 53 2.57 -10.21 -14.23
N ILE A 54 3.37 -9.28 -13.72
CA ILE A 54 3.34 -8.82 -12.33
C ILE A 54 3.40 -7.29 -12.31
N ASP A 55 2.98 -6.70 -11.19
CA ASP A 55 3.08 -5.27 -10.84
C ASP A 55 2.15 -4.33 -11.64
N PHE A 56 1.04 -3.93 -11.01
CA PHE A 56 0.10 -2.96 -11.56
C PHE A 56 -0.08 -1.78 -10.59
N GLN A 57 0.36 -0.59 -11.00
CA GLN A 57 0.12 0.64 -10.25
C GLN A 57 -1.27 1.20 -10.60
N MET A 58 -2.15 1.30 -9.61
CA MET A 58 -3.54 1.75 -9.80
C MET A 58 -3.95 2.77 -8.73
N LYS A 59 -4.86 3.70 -9.10
CA LYS A 59 -5.33 4.82 -8.26
C LYS A 59 -5.95 4.33 -6.94
N TRP A 60 -6.74 3.26 -6.98
CA TRP A 60 -7.40 2.64 -5.82
C TRP A 60 -6.63 1.44 -5.33
N ALA A 61 -5.37 1.69 -4.98
CA ALA A 61 -4.39 0.70 -4.55
C ALA A 61 -4.96 -0.39 -3.62
N PHE A 62 -5.76 -0.01 -2.62
CA PHE A 62 -6.25 -0.93 -1.60
C PHE A 62 -7.47 -1.75 -2.04
N GLU A 63 -8.49 -1.13 -2.64
CA GLU A 63 -9.66 -1.82 -3.17
C GLU A 63 -9.26 -2.79 -4.29
N THR A 64 -8.43 -2.32 -5.21
CA THR A 64 -7.85 -3.12 -6.30
C THR A 64 -7.02 -4.27 -5.73
N LEU A 65 -6.10 -4.00 -4.78
CA LEU A 65 -5.28 -5.06 -4.19
C LEU A 65 -6.15 -6.09 -3.47
N LYS A 66 -7.18 -5.69 -2.72
CA LYS A 66 -8.11 -6.64 -2.06
C LYS A 66 -8.86 -7.50 -3.08
N ARG A 67 -9.30 -6.93 -4.19
CA ARG A 67 -10.05 -7.62 -5.26
C ARG A 67 -9.19 -8.61 -6.04
N TYR A 68 -7.92 -8.30 -6.26
CA TYR A 68 -7.05 -9.06 -7.19
C TYR A 68 -5.95 -9.88 -6.51
N ARG A 69 -5.53 -9.59 -5.28
CA ARG A 69 -4.42 -10.28 -4.60
C ARG A 69 -4.60 -11.78 -4.45
N GLU A 70 -5.84 -12.25 -4.38
CA GLU A 70 -6.15 -13.68 -4.25
C GLU A 70 -6.21 -14.38 -5.61
N ARG A 71 -6.49 -13.63 -6.68
CA ARG A 71 -6.61 -14.14 -8.05
C ARG A 71 -5.30 -14.03 -8.83
N PHE A 72 -4.47 -13.04 -8.52
CA PHE A 72 -3.31 -12.64 -9.31
C PHE A 72 -2.11 -12.28 -8.43
N CYS A 73 -0.90 -12.55 -8.93
CA CYS A 73 0.34 -12.14 -8.26
C CYS A 73 0.54 -10.63 -8.42
N MET A 74 -0.10 -9.86 -7.53
CA MET A 74 -0.11 -8.40 -7.53
C MET A 74 0.54 -7.89 -6.23
N PHE A 75 1.39 -6.88 -6.36
CA PHE A 75 1.86 -6.07 -5.24
C PHE A 75 1.68 -4.59 -5.61
N ASN A 76 1.40 -3.75 -4.63
CA ASN A 76 1.30 -2.31 -4.83
C ASN A 76 2.64 -1.66 -4.45
N ASP A 77 3.30 -1.04 -5.44
CA ASP A 77 4.62 -0.46 -5.25
C ASP A 77 4.63 0.65 -4.19
N ASP A 78 3.65 1.56 -4.22
CA ASP A 78 3.60 2.73 -3.33
C ASP A 78 3.53 2.34 -1.85
N VAL A 79 2.87 1.21 -1.55
CA VAL A 79 2.72 0.68 -0.19
C VAL A 79 3.83 -0.29 0.15
N GLN A 80 4.05 -1.32 -0.68
CA GLN A 80 4.88 -2.47 -0.31
C GLN A 80 6.37 -2.24 -0.59
N ARG A 81 6.75 -1.47 -1.64
CA ARG A 81 8.16 -1.12 -1.85
C ARG A 81 8.63 -0.17 -0.75
N THR A 82 7.85 0.88 -0.48
CA THR A 82 8.15 1.84 0.59
C THR A 82 8.30 1.13 1.93
N ALA A 83 7.36 0.25 2.26
CA ALA A 83 7.41 -0.55 3.48
C ALA A 83 8.63 -1.47 3.53
N GLY A 84 8.97 -2.14 2.43
CA GLY A 84 10.12 -3.06 2.35
C GLY A 84 11.45 -2.35 2.56
N VAL A 85 11.65 -1.21 1.89
CA VAL A 85 12.87 -0.41 2.03
C VAL A 85 12.97 0.19 3.44
N ALA A 86 11.85 0.69 3.98
CA ALA A 86 11.82 1.22 5.34
C ALA A 86 12.16 0.15 6.39
N LEU A 87 11.56 -1.06 6.28
CA LEU A 87 11.87 -2.17 7.18
C LEU A 87 13.34 -2.59 7.07
N ALA A 88 13.91 -2.65 5.86
CA ALA A 88 15.33 -2.93 5.68
C ALA A 88 16.22 -1.91 6.39
N GLY A 89 15.87 -0.61 6.31
CA GLY A 89 16.55 0.46 7.04
C GLY A 89 16.43 0.33 8.56
N LEU A 90 15.23 0.00 9.07
CA LEU A 90 15.00 -0.24 10.49
C LEU A 90 15.86 -1.40 11.02
N LEU A 91 15.84 -2.56 10.35
CA LEU A 91 16.66 -3.71 10.73
C LEU A 91 18.17 -3.43 10.61
N GLY A 92 18.57 -2.64 9.60
CA GLY A 92 19.94 -2.15 9.46
C GLY A 92 20.38 -1.27 10.63
N THR A 93 19.46 -0.45 11.16
CA THR A 93 19.73 0.44 12.31
C THR A 93 19.99 -0.36 13.58
N VAL A 94 19.22 -1.42 13.84
CA VAL A 94 19.47 -2.34 14.99
C VAL A 94 20.89 -2.92 14.92
N ARG A 95 21.29 -3.40 13.74
CA ARG A 95 22.64 -3.93 13.52
C ARG A 95 23.71 -2.86 13.67
N ALA A 96 23.47 -1.64 13.19
CA ALA A 96 24.40 -0.51 13.32
C ALA A 96 24.62 -0.09 14.79
N GLN A 97 23.63 -0.35 15.67
CA GLN A 97 23.75 -0.16 17.11
C GLN A 97 24.47 -1.33 17.81
N GLY A 98 24.94 -2.33 17.08
CA GLY A 98 25.61 -3.53 17.63
C GLY A 98 24.65 -4.52 18.29
N GLN A 99 23.35 -4.36 18.09
CA GLN A 99 22.32 -5.22 18.68
C GLN A 99 22.00 -6.42 17.78
N SER A 100 21.43 -7.48 18.38
CA SER A 100 20.91 -8.62 17.61
C SER A 100 19.64 -8.21 16.88
N LEU A 101 19.35 -8.85 15.74
CA LEU A 101 18.03 -8.68 15.11
C LEU A 101 16.89 -9.19 16.01
N ASP A 102 17.19 -10.07 16.97
CA ASP A 102 16.26 -10.53 18.00
C ASP A 102 15.86 -9.41 18.97
N ASP A 103 16.60 -8.28 18.99
CA ASP A 103 16.28 -7.09 19.77
C ASP A 103 15.31 -6.16 19.03
N PHE A 104 15.07 -6.37 17.73
CA PHE A 104 14.14 -5.55 16.94
C PHE A 104 12.72 -5.47 17.55
N PRO A 105 12.11 -6.57 18.05
CA PRO A 105 10.83 -6.52 18.76
C PRO A 105 10.77 -5.58 19.98
N ASN A 106 11.92 -5.26 20.60
CA ASN A 106 12.01 -4.40 21.78
C ASN A 106 12.07 -2.90 21.42
N HIS A 107 12.22 -2.57 20.14
CA HIS A 107 12.31 -1.17 19.69
C HIS A 107 10.92 -0.53 19.63
N LYS A 108 10.83 0.69 20.16
CA LYS A 108 9.64 1.52 20.00
C LYS A 108 9.72 2.31 18.71
N ILE A 109 8.75 2.10 17.82
CA ILE A 109 8.70 2.72 16.50
C ILE A 109 7.45 3.59 16.43
N VAL A 110 7.66 4.86 16.08
CA VAL A 110 6.59 5.83 15.84
C VAL A 110 6.62 6.22 14.36
N VAL A 111 5.51 5.98 13.67
CA VAL A 111 5.31 6.39 12.28
C VAL A 111 4.46 7.65 12.26
N VAL A 112 4.92 8.68 11.54
CA VAL A 112 4.19 9.95 11.39
C VAL A 112 3.60 10.03 9.98
N GLY A 113 2.27 10.16 9.91
CA GLY A 113 1.43 10.17 8.72
C GLY A 113 0.68 8.85 8.53
N ALA A 114 -0.65 8.86 8.66
CA ALA A 114 -1.49 7.67 8.52
C ALA A 114 -1.99 7.43 7.08
N ARG A 115 -1.24 7.93 6.08
CA ARG A 115 -1.52 7.65 4.66
C ARG A 115 -0.94 6.28 4.27
N SER A 116 -1.22 5.86 3.03
CA SER A 116 -0.85 4.57 2.46
C SER A 116 0.58 4.11 2.77
N ALA A 117 1.57 5.00 2.63
CA ALA A 117 2.97 4.71 2.91
C ALA A 117 3.23 4.43 4.40
N GLY A 118 2.75 5.28 5.31
CA GLY A 118 2.96 5.12 6.75
C GLY A 118 2.28 3.87 7.30
N LEU A 119 1.04 3.62 6.87
CA LEU A 119 0.32 2.38 7.19
C LEU A 119 1.05 1.14 6.65
N GLY A 120 1.58 1.21 5.43
CA GLY A 120 2.37 0.13 4.83
C GLY A 120 3.61 -0.21 5.66
N VAL A 121 4.39 0.80 6.05
CA VAL A 121 5.59 0.64 6.87
C VAL A 121 5.25 0.02 8.23
N LEU A 122 4.24 0.56 8.91
CA LEU A 122 3.79 0.09 10.22
C LEU A 122 3.33 -1.37 10.15
N SER A 123 2.47 -1.71 9.19
CA SER A 123 1.95 -3.06 9.00
C SER A 123 3.07 -4.07 8.71
N MET A 124 4.03 -3.70 7.86
CA MET A 124 5.14 -4.58 7.52
C MET A 124 6.10 -4.80 8.69
N ALA A 125 6.35 -3.76 9.50
CA ALA A 125 7.19 -3.88 10.69
C ALA A 125 6.54 -4.74 11.77
N ILE A 126 5.23 -4.57 12.01
CA ILE A 126 4.44 -5.45 12.90
C ILE A 126 4.51 -6.90 12.41
N GLN A 127 4.30 -7.15 11.12
CA GLN A 127 4.40 -8.50 10.54
C GLN A 127 5.80 -9.11 10.71
N ALA A 128 6.86 -8.31 10.60
CA ALA A 128 8.22 -8.76 10.84
C ALA A 128 8.42 -9.20 12.29
N VAL A 129 7.94 -8.41 13.26
CA VAL A 129 8.00 -8.77 14.68
C VAL A 129 7.20 -10.04 14.97
N VAL A 130 5.97 -10.15 14.47
CA VAL A 130 5.14 -11.37 14.61
C VAL A 130 5.88 -12.60 14.09
N ARG A 131 6.59 -12.49 12.96
CA ARG A 131 7.37 -13.60 12.39
C ARG A 131 8.59 -13.96 13.25
N MET A 132 9.25 -12.97 13.85
CA MET A 132 10.43 -13.17 14.70
C MET A 132 10.05 -13.78 16.06
N THR A 133 9.01 -13.26 16.71
CA THR A 133 8.65 -13.63 18.08
C THR A 133 7.63 -14.77 18.14
N ARG A 134 6.91 -15.04 17.03
CA ARG A 134 5.69 -15.86 17.00
C ARG A 134 4.60 -15.38 17.97
N ASN A 135 4.67 -14.12 18.40
CA ASN A 135 3.75 -13.51 19.36
C ASN A 135 3.29 -12.14 18.85
N ALA A 136 2.01 -12.05 18.52
CA ALA A 136 1.39 -10.83 17.99
C ALA A 136 1.18 -9.74 19.06
N GLU A 137 1.10 -10.10 20.33
CA GLU A 137 0.87 -9.15 21.42
C GLU A 137 2.10 -8.28 21.68
N ILE A 138 3.31 -8.83 21.51
CA ILE A 138 4.57 -8.08 21.61
C ILE A 138 4.66 -7.03 20.50
N ALA A 139 4.21 -7.39 19.29
CA ALA A 139 4.19 -6.47 18.14
C ALA A 139 3.18 -5.32 18.33
N ALA A 140 2.18 -5.48 19.19
CA ALA A 140 1.15 -4.47 19.39
C ALA A 140 1.53 -3.36 20.38
N GLN A 141 2.53 -3.58 21.24
CA GLN A 141 2.85 -2.66 22.35
C GLN A 141 3.91 -1.61 21.99
N ASN A 142 4.69 -1.86 20.94
CA ASN A 142 5.88 -1.07 20.61
C ASN A 142 5.74 -0.24 19.32
N PHE A 143 4.60 -0.28 18.65
CA PHE A 143 4.37 0.37 17.35
C PHE A 143 3.25 1.40 17.45
N PHE A 144 3.53 2.61 16.99
CA PHE A 144 2.61 3.74 17.10
C PHE A 144 2.47 4.46 15.76
N LEU A 145 1.26 4.95 15.47
CA LEU A 145 0.95 5.81 14.33
C LEU A 145 0.44 7.15 14.83
N LEU A 146 0.92 8.23 14.22
CA LEU A 146 0.51 9.60 14.54
C LEU A 146 0.16 10.32 13.23
N ASP A 147 -0.97 11.02 13.17
CA ASP A 147 -1.33 11.86 12.02
C ASP A 147 -1.68 13.28 12.47
N LYS A 148 -1.94 14.18 11.50
CA LYS A 148 -2.32 15.59 11.73
C LYS A 148 -3.54 15.73 12.65
N ASP A 149 -4.44 14.75 12.63
CA ASP A 149 -5.51 14.62 13.60
C ASP A 149 -5.02 13.80 14.80
N PRO A 150 -4.88 14.39 16.00
CA PRO A 150 -4.28 13.74 17.18
C PRO A 150 -5.13 12.60 17.76
N LEU A 151 -6.25 12.23 17.12
CA LEU A 151 -7.19 11.22 17.62
C LEU A 151 -6.94 9.80 17.11
N MET A 152 -6.00 9.58 16.18
CA MET A 152 -5.68 8.23 15.68
C MET A 152 -4.46 7.65 16.39
N LEU A 153 -4.53 7.52 17.72
CA LEU A 153 -3.64 6.62 18.45
C LEU A 153 -4.17 5.20 18.24
N LEU A 154 -3.73 4.54 17.17
CA LEU A 154 -3.98 3.11 17.00
C LEU A 154 -3.12 2.34 18.01
N GLU A 155 -3.61 2.23 19.25
CA GLU A 155 -3.20 1.14 20.12
C GLU A 155 -3.66 -0.15 19.45
N THR A 156 -2.71 -0.92 18.92
CA THR A 156 -2.96 -2.21 18.27
C THR A 156 -3.40 -3.30 19.25
N LYS A 157 -4.33 -3.03 20.17
CA LYS A 157 -4.96 -4.07 20.99
C LYS A 157 -5.92 -4.87 20.11
N GLY A 158 -5.46 -6.04 19.67
CA GLY A 158 -6.31 -7.06 19.04
C GLY A 158 -6.80 -6.74 17.63
N VAL A 159 -6.21 -5.76 16.95
CA VAL A 159 -6.55 -5.43 15.55
C VAL A 159 -5.69 -6.31 14.64
N GLU A 160 -6.31 -7.19 13.85
CA GLU A 160 -5.59 -7.93 12.81
C GLU A 160 -4.80 -6.96 11.92
N PRO A 161 -3.59 -7.31 11.44
CA PRO A 161 -2.80 -6.46 10.55
C PRO A 161 -3.56 -6.02 9.28
N ALA A 162 -4.58 -6.78 8.89
CA ALA A 162 -5.49 -6.48 7.79
C ALA A 162 -6.55 -5.41 8.12
N SER A 163 -7.01 -5.30 9.37
CA SER A 163 -8.05 -4.35 9.76
C SER A 163 -7.53 -2.92 10.02
N LEU A 164 -6.24 -2.75 10.26
CA LEU A 164 -5.57 -1.44 10.22
C LEU A 164 -5.66 -0.76 8.85
N LEU A 165 -5.73 -1.55 7.77
CA LEU A 165 -5.82 -1.05 6.40
C LEU A 165 -7.26 -0.70 5.98
N VAL A 166 -8.27 -1.22 6.68
CA VAL A 166 -9.69 -1.01 6.33
C VAL A 166 -10.22 0.31 6.88
N GLN A 167 -9.69 0.79 8.01
CA GLN A 167 -10.21 2.02 8.63
C GLN A 167 -9.81 3.32 7.90
N SER A 168 -8.75 3.30 7.08
CA SER A 168 -8.32 4.48 6.29
C SER A 168 -8.94 4.58 4.90
N ALA A 169 -9.70 3.57 4.46
CA ALA A 169 -10.38 3.57 3.15
C ALA A 169 -11.80 4.19 3.22
N SER A 170 -12.29 4.48 4.42
CA SER A 170 -13.62 5.04 4.67
C SER A 170 -13.62 6.54 5.07
N SER A 171 -12.58 7.29 4.73
CA SER A 171 -12.51 8.75 4.92
C SER A 171 -11.98 9.48 3.69
#